data_AF-A0A818NQS4-F1
#
_entry.id   AF-A0A818NQS4-F1
#
_cell.length_a   1.000
_cell.length_b   1.000
_cell.length_c   1.000
_cell.angle_alpha   90.00
_cell.angle_beta   90.00
_cell.angle_gamma   90.00
#
_symmetry.space_group_name_H-M   'P 1'
#
loop_
_entity.id
_entity.type
_entity.pdbx_description
1 polymer ?
#
loop_
_entity_poly.entity_id
_entity_poly.type
_entity_poly.pdbx_seq_one_letter_code
_entity_poly.pdbx_strand_id
1 'polypeptide(L)'
;KVTYVKKGETYFLPYGITDFQDPSNPVKVGDQVTFNVGQDRRTNQFFARNIELIKNVNSSVSTLKRYRGVISTMKDSFGFIEREDALKEIFFHITEFGPNVATNAIQPGVEVEFDIQDRH
;
A
#
# COMPACT_ATOMS: atom_id res chain seq x y z
N LYS A 1 -20.28 -1.88 -5.96
CA LYS A 1 -20.86 -1.89 -4.59
C LYS A 1 -19.71 -1.92 -3.60
N VAL A 2 -19.77 -1.13 -2.53
CA VAL A 2 -18.77 -1.17 -1.44
C VAL A 2 -19.35 -1.96 -0.28
N THR A 3 -18.47 -2.61 0.47
CA THR A 3 -18.85 -3.48 1.59
C THR A 3 -18.24 -2.98 2.88
N TYR A 4 -19.01 -2.94 3.97
CA TYR A 4 -18.48 -2.65 5.30
C TYR A 4 -19.13 -3.50 6.38
N VAL A 5 -18.41 -3.71 7.48
CA VAL A 5 -18.88 -4.50 8.63
C VAL A 5 -19.20 -3.55 9.79
N LYS A 6 -20.38 -3.68 10.37
CA LYS A 6 -20.80 -2.93 11.55
C LYS A 6 -21.52 -3.88 12.51
N LYS A 7 -21.05 -3.94 13.77
CA LYS A 7 -21.59 -4.85 14.80
C LYS A 7 -21.61 -6.34 14.37
N GLY A 8 -20.66 -6.76 13.55
CA GLY A 8 -20.58 -8.14 13.05
C GLY A 8 -21.45 -8.44 11.82
N GLU A 9 -22.23 -7.47 11.35
CA GLU A 9 -23.05 -7.61 10.15
C GLU A 9 -22.40 -6.93 8.94
N THR A 10 -22.49 -7.58 7.78
CA THR A 10 -21.94 -7.09 6.52
C THR A 10 -23.00 -6.35 5.72
N TYR A 11 -22.70 -5.11 5.34
CA TYR A 11 -23.58 -4.23 4.60
C TYR A 11 -23.00 -3.92 3.22
N PHE A 12 -23.86 -3.86 2.21
CA PHE A 12 -23.49 -3.57 0.83
C PHE A 12 -24.16 -2.27 0.38
N LEU A 13 -23.34 -1.29 -0.01
CA LEU A 13 -23.84 0.01 -0.47
C LEU A 13 -23.59 0.18 -1.98
N PRO A 14 -24.60 0.62 -2.74
CA PRO A 14 -24.40 1.06 -4.12
C PRO A 14 -23.57 2.35 -4.14
N TYR A 15 -22.83 2.54 -5.23
CA TYR A 15 -22.10 3.76 -5.56
C TYR A 15 -22.06 3.92 -7.09
N GLY A 16 -21.94 5.15 -7.56
CA GLY A 16 -21.68 5.54 -8.94
C GLY A 16 -20.30 6.18 -9.11
N ILE A 17 -19.95 6.51 -10.36
CA ILE A 17 -18.65 7.11 -10.71
C ILE A 17 -18.50 8.53 -10.12
N THR A 18 -19.62 9.24 -9.91
CA THR A 18 -19.64 10.58 -9.29
C THR A 18 -19.42 10.56 -7.77
N ASP A 19 -19.44 9.39 -7.14
CA ASP A 19 -19.27 9.26 -5.69
C ASP A 19 -17.79 9.21 -5.27
N PHE A 20 -16.88 9.12 -6.24
CA PHE A 20 -15.43 9.14 -6.02
C PHE A 20 -14.91 10.57 -5.90
N GLN A 21 -14.06 10.82 -4.91
CA GLN A 21 -13.37 12.12 -4.75
C GLN A 21 -12.33 12.34 -5.85
N ASP A 22 -11.64 11.29 -6.27
CA ASP A 22 -10.70 11.31 -7.39
C ASP A 22 -11.17 10.39 -8.52
N PRO A 23 -11.79 10.93 -9.58
CA PRO A 23 -12.24 10.15 -10.73
C PRO A 23 -11.09 9.56 -11.56
N SER A 24 -9.86 10.07 -11.40
CA SER A 24 -8.69 9.63 -12.15
C SER A 24 -8.07 8.35 -11.58
N ASN A 25 -8.46 7.96 -10.36
CA ASN A 25 -7.97 6.77 -9.69
C ASN A 25 -9.06 5.70 -9.56
N PRO A 26 -9.18 4.77 -10.52
CA PRO A 26 -10.20 3.74 -10.49
C PRO A 26 -9.90 2.71 -9.39
N VAL A 27 -10.70 2.74 -8.32
CA VAL A 27 -10.66 1.75 -7.24
C VAL A 27 -10.95 0.35 -7.78
N LYS A 28 -10.11 -0.62 -7.42
CA LYS A 28 -10.19 -2.02 -7.82
C LYS A 28 -10.85 -2.87 -6.75
N VAL A 29 -11.32 -4.04 -7.16
CA VAL A 29 -11.86 -5.04 -6.22
C VAL A 29 -10.75 -5.47 -5.26
N GLY A 30 -11.01 -5.32 -3.96
CA GLY A 30 -10.08 -5.64 -2.87
C GLY A 30 -9.33 -4.44 -2.30
N ASP A 31 -9.46 -3.25 -2.92
CA ASP A 31 -8.93 -2.02 -2.36
C ASP A 31 -9.67 -1.67 -1.06
N GLN A 32 -8.95 -1.18 -0.06
CA GLN A 32 -9.56 -0.56 1.11
C GLN A 32 -9.87 0.90 0.79
N VAL A 33 -11.10 1.31 1.08
CA VAL A 33 -11.58 2.66 0.84
C VAL A 33 -12.24 3.21 2.09
N THR A 34 -12.22 4.54 2.25
CA THR A 34 -13.09 5.27 3.16
C THR A 34 -14.27 5.79 2.36
N PHE A 35 -15.42 5.94 3.00
CA PHE A 35 -16.61 6.50 2.40
C PHE A 35 -17.57 6.99 3.49
N ASN A 36 -18.46 7.88 3.10
CA ASN A 36 -19.57 8.33 3.93
C ASN A 36 -20.86 7.60 3.54
N VAL A 37 -21.64 7.18 4.54
CA VAL A 37 -22.97 6.61 4.31
C VAL A 37 -23.99 7.74 4.11
N GLY A 38 -24.62 7.78 2.94
CA GLY A 38 -25.80 8.57 2.66
C GLY A 38 -27.08 7.74 2.79
N GLN A 39 -28.20 8.40 3.07
CA GLN A 39 -29.53 7.79 3.04
C GLN A 39 -30.45 8.67 2.20
N ASP A 40 -31.07 8.10 1.17
CA ASP A 40 -32.13 8.75 0.43
C ASP A 40 -33.41 8.71 1.29
N ARG A 41 -33.89 9.88 1.71
CA ARG A 41 -35.08 10.01 2.58
C ARG A 41 -36.37 9.62 1.87
N ARG A 42 -36.41 9.63 0.54
CA ARG A 42 -37.61 9.29 -0.24
C ARG A 42 -37.75 7.78 -0.42
N THR A 43 -36.65 7.10 -0.66
CA THR A 43 -36.62 5.65 -0.92
C THR A 43 -36.18 4.82 0.29
N ASN A 44 -35.68 5.47 1.35
CA ASN A 44 -34.99 4.87 2.50
C ASN A 44 -33.77 4.01 2.12
N GLN A 45 -33.21 4.22 0.93
CA GLN A 45 -32.05 3.47 0.46
C GLN A 45 -30.75 4.11 0.95
N PHE A 46 -29.83 3.29 1.45
CA PHE A 46 -28.47 3.72 1.79
C PHE A 46 -27.55 3.64 0.57
N PHE A 47 -26.61 4.59 0.47
CA PHE A 47 -25.60 4.64 -0.58
C PHE A 47 -24.25 5.13 -0.03
N ALA A 48 -23.17 4.85 -0.75
CA ALA A 48 -21.85 5.35 -0.41
C ALA A 48 -21.53 6.62 -1.22
N ARG A 49 -20.88 7.60 -0.59
CA ARG A 49 -20.42 8.85 -1.20
C ARG A 49 -19.07 9.25 -0.62
N ASN A 50 -18.36 10.16 -1.29
CA ASN A 50 -17.01 10.56 -0.92
C ASN A 50 -16.09 9.34 -0.78
N ILE A 51 -16.13 8.45 -1.76
CA ILE A 51 -15.29 7.26 -1.79
C ILE A 51 -13.87 7.71 -2.09
N GLU A 52 -12.97 7.39 -1.17
CA GLU A 52 -11.55 7.71 -1.26
C GLU A 52 -10.75 6.44 -0.99
N LEU A 53 -9.75 6.21 -1.84
CA LEU A 53 -8.85 5.07 -1.72
C LEU A 53 -7.94 5.24 -0.50
N ILE A 54 -7.97 4.28 0.42
CA ILE A 54 -7.03 4.21 1.55
C ILE A 54 -5.84 3.32 1.19
N LYS A 55 -6.10 2.14 0.62
CA LYS A 55 -5.08 1.14 0.33
C LYS A 55 -5.46 0.36 -0.92
N ASN A 56 -4.53 0.22 -1.88
CA ASN A 56 -4.77 -0.64 -3.03
C ASN A 56 -4.74 -2.13 -2.61
N VAL A 57 -5.49 -2.98 -3.30
CA VAL A 57 -5.40 -4.45 -3.20
C VAL A 57 -4.03 -4.94 -3.63
N ASN A 58 -3.39 -4.21 -4.55
CA ASN A 58 -2.01 -4.41 -4.95
C ASN A 58 -1.02 -3.68 -4.03
N SER A 59 -1.50 -2.99 -2.99
CA SER A 59 -0.68 -2.38 -1.92
C SER A 59 -0.30 -3.42 -0.85
N SER A 60 0.24 -4.57 -1.26
CA SER A 60 1.51 -5.02 -0.65
C SER A 60 2.61 -3.97 -0.86
N VAL A 61 2.40 -3.02 -1.78
CA VAL A 61 3.08 -1.73 -1.88
C VAL A 61 2.68 -0.77 -0.75
N SER A 62 3.55 -0.74 0.28
CA SER A 62 4.09 0.48 0.89
C SER A 62 3.05 1.50 1.40
N THR A 63 2.84 1.52 2.71
CA THR A 63 2.78 2.83 3.37
C THR A 63 4.03 3.58 2.90
N LEU A 64 3.84 4.65 2.13
CA LEU A 64 4.82 5.56 1.48
C LEU A 64 5.93 6.15 2.39
N LYS A 65 6.20 5.53 3.53
CA LYS A 65 7.33 5.84 4.37
C LYS A 65 8.56 5.24 3.70
N ARG A 66 9.27 6.11 3.00
CA ARG A 66 10.59 5.84 2.46
C ARG A 66 11.57 5.75 3.63
N TYR A 67 12.27 4.63 3.72
CA TYR A 67 13.30 4.38 4.73
C TYR A 67 14.68 4.57 4.13
N ARG A 68 15.64 4.88 4.99
CA ARG A 68 17.06 4.96 4.65
C ARG A 68 17.83 3.96 5.51
N GLY A 69 18.93 3.48 4.95
CA GLY A 69 19.76 2.48 5.59
C GLY A 69 21.04 2.24 4.82
N VAL A 70 21.92 1.44 5.41
CA VAL A 70 23.19 1.06 4.82
C VAL A 70 23.17 -0.43 4.56
N ILE A 71 23.63 -0.85 3.38
CA ILE A 71 23.82 -2.28 3.11
C ILE A 71 24.89 -2.81 4.09
N SER A 72 24.49 -3.71 4.97
CA SER A 72 25.37 -4.33 5.97
C SER A 72 26.09 -5.54 5.39
N THR A 73 25.33 -6.40 4.69
CA THR A 73 25.85 -7.66 4.14
C THR A 73 25.31 -7.88 2.74
N MET A 74 26.17 -8.33 1.83
CA MET A 74 25.80 -8.81 0.50
C MET A 74 26.30 -10.22 0.25
N LYS A 75 25.43 -11.05 -0.34
CA LYS A 75 25.74 -12.39 -0.88
C LYS A 75 25.37 -12.42 -2.37
N ASP A 76 25.42 -13.61 -2.98
CA ASP A 76 25.30 -13.78 -4.44
C ASP A 76 24.06 -13.13 -5.06
N SER A 77 22.90 -13.20 -4.41
CA SER A 77 21.65 -12.64 -4.96
C SER A 77 20.75 -11.97 -3.92
N PHE A 78 21.23 -11.86 -2.68
CA PHE A 78 20.47 -11.25 -1.59
C PHE A 78 21.40 -10.58 -0.58
N GLY A 79 20.83 -9.67 0.21
CA GLY A 79 21.57 -8.94 1.23
C GLY A 79 20.68 -8.46 2.36
N PHE A 80 21.32 -7.71 3.27
CA PHE A 80 20.68 -7.09 4.41
C PHE A 80 21.02 -5.60 4.45
N ILE A 81 20.01 -4.78 4.72
CA ILE A 81 20.13 -3.34 4.95
C ILE A 81 19.91 -3.08 6.44
N GLU A 82 20.86 -2.41 7.08
CA GLU A 82 20.71 -1.89 8.42
C GLU A 82 19.96 -0.56 8.37
N ARG A 83 18.86 -0.46 9.13
CA ARG A 83 18.00 0.74 9.14
C ARG A 83 18.62 1.87 9.95
N GLU A 84 18.48 3.09 9.45
CA GLU A 84 18.86 4.30 10.20
C GLU A 84 17.87 4.61 11.35
N ASP A 85 16.58 4.29 11.16
CA ASP A 85 15.52 4.65 12.11
C ASP A 85 15.24 3.58 13.18
N ALA A 86 15.88 2.42 13.08
CA ALA A 86 15.73 1.32 14.03
C ALA A 86 16.94 0.38 13.99
N LEU A 87 17.27 -0.24 15.12
CA LEU A 87 18.24 -1.36 15.18
C LEU A 87 17.59 -2.65 14.65
N LYS A 88 17.24 -2.64 13.36
CA LYS A 88 16.65 -3.76 12.63
C LYS A 88 17.28 -3.87 11.25
N GLU A 89 17.52 -5.11 10.84
CA GLU A 89 17.97 -5.44 9.50
C GLU A 89 16.79 -5.81 8.60
N ILE A 90 16.87 -5.38 7.34
CA ILE A 90 15.88 -5.63 6.30
C ILE A 90 16.52 -6.51 5.24
N PHE A 91 15.89 -7.66 4.99
CA PHE A 91 16.28 -8.55 3.91
C PHE A 91 15.84 -7.96 2.57
N PHE A 92 16.68 -8.09 1.54
CA PHE A 92 16.34 -7.78 0.16
C PHE A 92 16.91 -8.81 -0.81
N HIS A 93 16.24 -9.02 -1.94
CA HIS A 93 16.79 -9.71 -3.10
C HIS A 93 17.30 -8.70 -4.15
N ILE A 94 18.37 -9.02 -4.88
CA ILE A 94 18.94 -8.11 -5.89
C ILE A 94 17.94 -7.69 -6.98
N THR A 95 16.96 -8.55 -7.27
CA THR A 95 15.88 -8.27 -8.23
C THR A 95 14.89 -7.21 -7.75
N GLU A 96 14.93 -6.83 -6.48
CA GLU A 96 14.10 -5.75 -5.93
C GLU A 96 14.66 -4.37 -6.29
N PHE A 97 15.93 -4.28 -6.70
CA PHE A 97 16.49 -3.04 -7.25
C PHE A 97 15.97 -2.79 -8.67
N GLY A 98 15.78 -1.51 -9.00
CA GLY A 98 15.32 -1.11 -10.32
C GLY A 98 16.28 -1.53 -11.44
N PRO A 99 15.80 -1.69 -12.68
CA PRO A 99 16.61 -2.17 -13.81
C PRO A 99 17.80 -1.28 -14.17
N ASN A 100 17.84 -0.05 -13.64
CA ASN A 100 18.91 0.92 -13.85
C ASN A 100 20.00 0.87 -12.77
N VAL A 101 19.84 0.06 -11.73
CA VAL A 101 20.84 -0.10 -10.68
C VAL A 101 21.82 -1.18 -11.11
N ALA A 102 23.08 -0.80 -11.28
CA ALA A 102 24.12 -1.75 -11.61
C ALA A 102 24.40 -2.66 -10.39
N THR A 103 24.51 -3.97 -10.61
CA THR A 103 24.77 -4.96 -9.55
C THR A 103 26.01 -4.63 -8.72
N ASN A 104 27.03 -4.05 -9.34
CA ASN A 104 28.26 -3.63 -8.66
C ASN A 104 28.06 -2.43 -7.72
N ALA A 105 26.95 -1.69 -7.81
CA ALA A 105 26.62 -0.61 -6.87
C ALA A 105 25.98 -1.14 -5.58
N ILE A 106 25.58 -2.41 -5.55
CA ILE A 106 24.93 -3.05 -4.41
C ILE A 106 26.01 -3.74 -3.57
N GLN A 107 26.68 -3.00 -2.70
CA GLN A 107 27.79 -3.48 -1.88
C GLN A 107 27.65 -3.01 -0.42
N PRO A 108 28.27 -3.71 0.55
CA PRO A 108 28.30 -3.26 1.93
C PRO A 108 28.87 -1.84 2.08
N GLY A 109 28.27 -1.04 2.95
CA GLY A 109 28.64 0.36 3.20
C GLY A 109 27.97 1.38 2.27
N VAL A 110 27.12 0.93 1.33
CA VAL A 110 26.35 1.82 0.45
C VAL A 110 25.05 2.25 1.12
N GLU A 111 24.79 3.56 1.15
CA GLU A 111 23.50 4.12 1.55
C GLU A 111 22.43 3.86 0.48
N VAL A 112 21.26 3.42 0.92
CA VAL A 112 20.12 3.12 0.05
C VAL A 112 18.83 3.66 0.63
N GLU A 113 17.88 3.96 -0.26
CA GLU A 113 16.50 4.27 0.10
C GLU A 113 15.58 3.14 -0.36
N PHE A 114 14.63 2.75 0.48
CA PHE A 114 13.76 1.60 0.23
C PHE A 114 12.41 1.73 0.93
N ASP A 115 11.47 0.90 0.49
CA ASP A 115 10.18 0.69 1.13
C ASP A 115 10.16 -0.69 1.79
N ILE A 116 9.47 -0.83 2.92
CA ILE A 116 9.37 -2.12 3.63
C ILE A 116 8.04 -2.78 3.31
N GLN A 117 8.08 -4.06 2.91
CA GLN A 117 6.91 -4.90 2.76
C GLN A 117 6.90 -5.99 3.84
N ASP A 118 5.83 -6.04 4.63
CA ASP A 118 5.62 -7.17 5.55
C ASP A 118 5.24 -8.42 4.75
N ARG A 119 6.08 -9.46 4.81
CA ARG A 119 5.69 -10.81 4.38
C ARG A 119 4.77 -11.41 5.44
N HIS A 120 3.52 -11.72 5.07
CA HIS A 120 2.64 -12.61 5.83
C HIS A 120 3.06 -14.07 5.65
#